data_AF-A0A417ELC5-F1
#
_entry.id   AF-A0A417ELC5-F1
#
_cell.length_a   1.000
_cell.length_b   1.000
_cell.length_c   1.000
_cell.angle_alpha   90.00
_cell.angle_beta   90.00
_cell.angle_gamma   90.00
#
_symmetry.space_group_name_H-M   'P 1'
#
loop_
_entity.id
_entity.type
_entity.pdbx_description
1 polymer ?
#
loop_
_entity_poly.entity_id
_entity_poly.type
_entity_poly.pdbx_seq_one_letter_code
_entity_poly.pdbx_strand_id
1 'polypeptide(L)'
;MAAGRNVDFTQKEMEEMTGLDRTRFKRNLEKVCEMYKFDINNFKKEKDNPNSHFTFPPEIAELLALLVRNYDIHPKTLANKEKGYKIVKASDVAAYNKKMLSDIDEMEEIFKKAIYCRPGHYSAANIAFWSDEFIKQLTWFIMNLSSLKGESLGDTLAMFTKKMDVMNYNLYRGESIRNLAMASNEESTPLYLRMSELDKKMNQQNQSIDVIIADMIQAFLPVVRQIREENFRDYVPPYEFINANPILGIRVVEVPEGEEVEEDKELLRTLYYRTEVACLIDTSPFAQNEYNLEHLYKKNLERKSILEGINDGSFKEPYELSNSEKIKNLKENIQCYEADLRQCRELLEELEHEEADTKEDFLTKNIKKGYQQHCKDLEKNCSRLNETVDKLVGQAMEEIMK
;
A
#
# COMPACT_ATOMS: atom_id res chain seq x y z
N MET A 1 -8.57 -40.83 -2.36
CA MET A 1 -9.10 -40.05 -3.50
C MET A 1 -8.86 -38.58 -3.22
N ALA A 2 -8.20 -37.87 -4.14
CA ALA A 2 -7.78 -36.49 -3.95
C ALA A 2 -8.96 -35.54 -3.63
N ALA A 3 -8.69 -34.54 -2.80
CA ALA A 3 -9.68 -33.60 -2.28
C ALA A 3 -10.05 -32.47 -3.26
N GLY A 4 -9.53 -32.50 -4.49
CA GLY A 4 -9.67 -31.50 -5.56
C GLY A 4 -8.86 -31.96 -6.78
N ARG A 5 -8.56 -31.05 -7.70
CA ARG A 5 -7.64 -31.28 -8.82
C ARG A 5 -6.24 -31.60 -8.31
N ASN A 6 -5.41 -32.25 -9.11
CA ASN A 6 -3.97 -32.47 -8.85
C ASN A 6 -3.18 -31.19 -8.50
N VAL A 7 -3.62 -30.02 -8.99
CA VAL A 7 -3.04 -28.70 -8.69
C VAL A 7 -3.63 -27.99 -7.48
N ASP A 8 -4.81 -28.40 -6.99
CA ASP A 8 -5.46 -27.73 -5.86
C ASP A 8 -4.66 -27.91 -4.56
N PHE A 9 -4.76 -26.94 -3.66
CA PHE A 9 -4.11 -26.98 -2.36
C PHE A 9 -5.03 -27.63 -1.33
N THR A 10 -4.43 -28.54 -0.55
CA THR A 10 -5.07 -29.13 0.62
C THR A 10 -5.03 -28.17 1.80
N GLN A 11 -5.84 -28.43 2.82
CA GLN A 11 -5.76 -27.70 4.09
C GLN A 11 -4.35 -27.73 4.71
N LYS A 12 -3.66 -28.87 4.64
CA LYS A 12 -2.32 -29.01 5.21
C LYS A 12 -1.29 -28.12 4.48
N GLU A 13 -1.37 -28.06 3.15
CA GLU A 13 -0.50 -27.18 2.37
C GLU A 13 -0.80 -25.70 2.66
N MET A 14 -2.07 -25.34 2.89
CA MET A 14 -2.42 -23.98 3.32
C MET A 14 -1.95 -23.65 4.74
N GLU A 15 -1.97 -24.61 5.67
CA GLU A 15 -1.40 -24.47 7.01
C GLU A 15 0.12 -24.21 6.93
N GLU A 16 0.83 -24.97 6.09
CA GLU A 16 2.26 -24.80 5.82
C GLU A 16 2.55 -23.44 5.16
N MET A 17 1.79 -23.09 4.11
CA MET A 17 1.93 -21.81 3.40
C MET A 17 1.65 -20.62 4.33
N THR A 18 0.70 -20.71 5.26
CA THR A 18 0.42 -19.62 6.20
C THR A 18 1.35 -19.61 7.42
N GLY A 19 2.11 -20.69 7.66
CA GLY A 19 2.90 -20.88 8.87
C GLY A 19 2.05 -21.03 10.14
N LEU A 20 0.77 -21.41 10.00
CA LEU A 20 -0.19 -21.51 11.09
C LEU A 20 -0.51 -22.97 11.41
N ASP A 21 -0.67 -23.28 12.70
CA ASP A 21 -1.23 -24.57 13.10
C ASP A 21 -2.70 -24.70 12.65
N ARG A 22 -3.19 -25.94 12.56
CA ARG A 22 -4.56 -26.27 12.15
C ARG A 22 -5.66 -25.48 12.86
N THR A 23 -5.52 -25.25 14.16
CA THR A 23 -6.54 -24.55 14.94
C THR A 23 -6.54 -23.06 14.63
N ARG A 24 -5.37 -22.44 14.56
CA ARG A 24 -5.21 -21.03 14.19
C ARG A 24 -5.60 -20.78 12.75
N PHE A 25 -5.17 -21.63 11.83
CA PHE A 25 -5.53 -21.53 10.42
C PHE A 25 -7.05 -21.51 10.24
N LYS A 26 -7.75 -22.51 10.80
CA LYS A 26 -9.21 -22.60 10.66
C LYS A 26 -9.92 -21.38 11.27
N ARG A 27 -9.50 -20.96 12.47
CA ARG A 27 -10.05 -19.76 13.12
C ARG A 27 -9.82 -18.51 12.28
N ASN A 28 -8.62 -18.29 11.79
CA ASN A 28 -8.27 -17.12 10.98
C ASN A 28 -9.01 -17.15 9.64
N LEU A 29 -9.12 -18.31 8.99
CA LEU A 29 -9.93 -18.50 7.78
C LEU A 29 -11.39 -18.11 8.00
N GLU A 30 -12.03 -18.62 9.06
CA GLU A 30 -13.41 -18.25 9.41
C GLU A 30 -13.56 -16.73 9.63
N LYS A 31 -12.59 -16.11 10.29
CA LYS A 31 -12.59 -14.67 10.54
C LYS A 31 -12.33 -13.81 9.31
N VAL A 32 -11.45 -14.24 8.41
CA VAL A 32 -11.22 -13.61 7.11
C VAL A 32 -12.48 -13.72 6.26
N CYS A 33 -13.13 -14.89 6.25
CA CYS A 33 -14.42 -15.06 5.56
C CYS A 33 -15.50 -14.12 6.11
N GLU A 34 -15.60 -13.99 7.44
CA GLU A 34 -16.52 -13.05 8.09
C GLU A 34 -16.20 -11.59 7.71
N MET A 35 -14.93 -11.19 7.76
CA MET A 35 -14.47 -9.83 7.52
C MET A 35 -14.73 -9.37 6.08
N TYR A 36 -14.41 -10.20 5.10
CA TYR A 36 -14.52 -9.86 3.67
C TYR A 36 -15.77 -10.47 3.00
N LYS A 37 -16.68 -11.06 3.79
CA LYS A 37 -17.96 -11.64 3.36
C LYS A 37 -17.81 -12.77 2.33
N PHE A 38 -16.80 -13.61 2.50
CA PHE A 38 -16.70 -14.85 1.75
C PHE A 38 -17.61 -15.92 2.35
N ASP A 39 -18.30 -16.67 1.50
CA ASP A 39 -18.92 -17.92 1.92
C ASP A 39 -17.82 -18.98 2.08
N ILE A 40 -17.57 -19.41 3.32
CA ILE A 40 -16.54 -20.42 3.66
C ILE A 40 -16.76 -21.74 2.90
N ASN A 41 -18.00 -22.04 2.49
CA ASN A 41 -18.33 -23.22 1.70
C ASN A 41 -17.81 -23.13 0.26
N ASN A 42 -17.40 -21.95 -0.21
CA ASN A 42 -16.68 -21.83 -1.47
C ASN A 42 -15.31 -22.53 -1.43
N PHE A 43 -14.77 -22.79 -0.24
CA PHE A 43 -13.48 -23.48 -0.07
C PHE A 43 -13.63 -24.94 0.32
N LYS A 44 -14.85 -25.50 0.24
CA LYS A 44 -15.12 -26.92 0.46
C LYS A 44 -15.32 -27.64 -0.87
N LYS A 45 -14.98 -28.92 -0.91
CA LYS A 45 -15.25 -29.79 -2.07
C LYS A 45 -16.76 -29.89 -2.33
N GLU A 46 -17.53 -30.22 -1.30
CA GLU A 46 -18.99 -30.23 -1.32
C GLU A 46 -19.51 -29.02 -0.52
N LYS A 47 -20.13 -28.07 -1.23
CA LYS A 47 -20.52 -26.77 -0.68
C LYS A 47 -21.38 -26.91 0.60
N ASP A 48 -22.38 -27.78 0.57
CA ASP A 48 -23.37 -27.85 1.65
C ASP A 48 -23.10 -29.00 2.64
N ASN A 49 -21.96 -29.69 2.53
CA ASN A 49 -21.58 -30.75 3.45
C ASN A 49 -20.65 -30.22 4.55
N PRO A 50 -21.09 -30.18 5.83
CA PRO A 50 -20.26 -29.73 6.94
C PRO A 50 -18.98 -30.55 7.16
N ASN A 51 -19.02 -31.83 6.75
CA ASN A 51 -17.91 -32.77 6.88
C ASN A 51 -17.01 -32.83 5.64
N SER A 52 -17.31 -32.02 4.61
CA SER A 52 -16.47 -31.94 3.41
C SER A 52 -15.08 -31.41 3.76
N HIS A 53 -14.07 -32.02 3.15
CA HIS A 53 -12.72 -31.49 3.17
C HIS A 53 -12.65 -30.13 2.47
N PHE A 54 -11.76 -29.28 2.97
CA PHE A 54 -11.40 -28.04 2.30
C PHE A 54 -10.55 -28.33 1.06
N THR A 55 -10.80 -27.58 -0.01
CA THR A 55 -10.03 -27.55 -1.24
C THR A 55 -9.84 -26.09 -1.66
N PHE A 56 -8.60 -25.72 -1.94
CA PHE A 56 -8.22 -24.35 -2.25
C PHE A 56 -7.61 -24.30 -3.65
N PRO A 57 -8.39 -23.89 -4.67
CA PRO A 57 -7.89 -23.78 -6.03
C PRO A 57 -6.72 -22.78 -6.15
N PRO A 58 -5.73 -23.02 -7.03
CA PRO A 58 -4.55 -22.16 -7.19
C PRO A 58 -4.88 -20.69 -7.46
N GLU A 59 -5.99 -20.40 -8.14
CA GLU A 59 -6.47 -19.05 -8.48
C GLU A 59 -6.66 -18.15 -7.26
N ILE A 60 -6.95 -18.75 -6.11
CA ILE A 60 -7.28 -18.02 -4.87
C ILE A 60 -6.38 -18.40 -3.68
N ALA A 61 -5.67 -19.52 -3.74
CA ALA A 61 -4.97 -20.10 -2.61
C ALA A 61 -3.97 -19.12 -2.00
N GLU A 62 -3.05 -18.56 -2.79
CA GLU A 62 -2.04 -17.63 -2.27
C GLU A 62 -2.63 -16.31 -1.77
N LEU A 63 -3.58 -15.74 -2.51
CA LEU A 63 -4.28 -14.52 -2.10
C LEU A 63 -4.99 -14.71 -0.76
N LEU A 64 -5.67 -15.86 -0.59
CA LEU A 64 -6.36 -16.21 0.65
C LEU A 64 -5.35 -16.48 1.78
N ALA A 65 -4.27 -17.20 1.49
CA ALA A 65 -3.22 -17.47 2.45
C ALA A 65 -2.61 -16.18 3.00
N LEU A 66 -2.37 -15.19 2.13
CA LEU A 66 -1.86 -13.86 2.50
C LEU A 66 -2.77 -13.15 3.52
N LEU A 67 -4.09 -13.18 3.31
CA LEU A 67 -5.06 -12.61 4.26
C LEU A 67 -5.10 -13.40 5.57
N VAL A 68 -5.09 -14.73 5.49
CA VAL A 68 -5.21 -15.62 6.66
C VAL A 68 -3.97 -15.54 7.57
N ARG A 69 -2.76 -15.48 7.00
CA ARG A 69 -1.52 -15.35 7.78
C ARG A 69 -1.43 -14.02 8.52
N ASN A 70 -1.95 -12.94 7.92
CA ASN A 70 -1.84 -11.59 8.46
C ASN A 70 -3.05 -11.14 9.29
N TYR A 71 -4.06 -12.02 9.47
CA TYR A 71 -5.28 -11.70 10.22
C TYR A 71 -5.02 -11.24 11.67
N ASP A 72 -4.12 -11.92 12.38
CA ASP A 72 -3.86 -11.66 13.81
C ASP A 72 -3.21 -10.28 14.04
N ILE A 73 -2.49 -9.76 13.04
CA ILE A 73 -1.84 -8.44 13.07
C ILE A 73 -2.67 -7.37 12.36
N HIS A 74 -3.85 -7.71 11.86
CA HIS A 74 -4.72 -6.76 11.19
C HIS A 74 -5.12 -5.63 12.18
N PRO A 75 -5.07 -4.35 11.80
CA PRO A 75 -5.35 -3.21 12.69
C PRO A 75 -6.69 -3.30 13.43
N LYS A 76 -7.77 -3.75 12.77
CA LYS A 76 -9.09 -3.98 13.41
C LYS A 76 -9.13 -5.15 14.40
N THR A 77 -8.17 -6.08 14.30
CA THR A 77 -7.98 -7.20 15.23
C THR A 77 -7.20 -6.73 16.46
N LEU A 78 -6.16 -5.91 16.25
CA LEU A 78 -5.35 -5.30 17.32
C LEU A 78 -6.10 -4.19 18.07
N ALA A 79 -7.09 -3.56 17.45
CA ALA A 79 -7.81 -2.42 18.00
C ALA A 79 -8.40 -2.71 19.38
N ASN A 80 -7.91 -1.96 20.38
CA ASN A 80 -8.40 -2.04 21.74
C ASN A 80 -9.78 -1.40 21.86
N LYS A 81 -10.63 -2.00 22.70
CA LYS A 81 -11.92 -1.38 23.05
C LYS A 81 -11.70 -0.32 24.14
N GLU A 82 -11.88 0.94 23.79
CA GLU A 82 -11.92 2.04 24.74
C GLU A 82 -13.29 2.70 24.69
N LYS A 83 -13.95 2.82 25.84
CA LYS A 83 -15.28 3.47 25.97
C LYS A 83 -16.35 2.92 24.99
N GLY A 84 -16.27 1.64 24.65
CA GLY A 84 -17.23 0.98 23.75
C GLY A 84 -16.88 1.03 22.26
N TYR A 85 -15.81 1.73 21.87
CA TYR A 85 -15.35 1.84 20.48
C TYR A 85 -14.02 1.12 20.30
N LYS A 86 -13.82 0.48 19.13
CA LYS A 86 -12.52 -0.06 18.74
C LYS A 86 -11.64 1.10 18.26
N ILE A 87 -10.48 1.28 18.87
CA ILE A 87 -9.53 2.33 18.46
C ILE A 87 -8.37 1.69 17.72
N VAL A 88 -8.27 2.02 16.43
CA VAL A 88 -7.16 1.70 15.55
C VAL A 88 -6.07 2.76 15.68
N LYS A 89 -4.80 2.33 15.76
CA LYS A 89 -3.62 3.21 15.73
C LYS A 89 -3.02 3.28 14.33
N ALA A 90 -2.48 4.43 13.96
CA ALA A 90 -1.80 4.61 12.68
C ALA A 90 -0.51 3.79 12.59
N SER A 91 0.21 3.63 13.70
CA SER A 91 1.37 2.74 13.81
C SER A 91 1.02 1.27 13.50
N ASP A 92 -0.12 0.76 13.99
CA ASP A 92 -0.61 -0.58 13.67
C ASP A 92 -0.95 -0.71 12.17
N VAL A 93 -1.57 0.31 11.58
CA VAL A 93 -1.89 0.36 10.13
C VAL A 93 -0.61 0.37 9.28
N ALA A 94 0.39 1.16 9.67
CA ALA A 94 1.67 1.24 8.97
C ALA A 94 2.44 -0.09 9.06
N ALA A 95 2.51 -0.69 10.24
CA ALA A 95 3.14 -1.99 10.46
C ALA A 95 2.45 -3.10 9.66
N TYR A 96 1.11 -3.10 9.63
CA TYR A 96 0.33 -4.04 8.82
C TYR A 96 0.64 -3.90 7.33
N ASN A 97 0.58 -2.68 6.78
CA ASN A 97 0.91 -2.45 5.36
C ASN A 97 2.35 -2.86 5.04
N LYS A 98 3.31 -2.54 5.91
CA LYS A 98 4.71 -2.94 5.74
C LYS A 98 4.85 -4.47 5.67
N LYS A 99 4.15 -5.19 6.54
CA LYS A 99 4.17 -6.65 6.56
C LYS A 99 3.47 -7.24 5.33
N MET A 100 2.31 -6.72 4.95
CA MET A 100 1.59 -7.13 3.73
C MET A 100 2.46 -6.97 2.49
N LEU A 101 3.10 -5.82 2.32
CA LEU A 101 3.99 -5.55 1.18
C LEU A 101 5.17 -6.54 1.12
N SER A 102 5.80 -6.80 2.27
CA SER A 102 6.89 -7.78 2.37
C SER A 102 6.42 -9.20 2.02
N ASP A 103 5.22 -9.59 2.44
CA ASP A 103 4.67 -10.91 2.13
C ASP A 103 4.26 -11.03 0.66
N ILE A 104 3.79 -9.94 0.03
CA ILE A 104 3.48 -9.88 -1.41
C ILE A 104 4.75 -10.06 -2.24
N ASP A 105 5.87 -9.51 -1.79
CA ASP A 105 7.16 -9.67 -2.47
C ASP A 105 7.65 -11.12 -2.55
N GLU A 106 7.17 -11.98 -1.65
CA GLU A 106 7.48 -13.42 -1.55
C GLU A 106 6.44 -14.33 -2.26
N MET A 107 5.36 -13.78 -2.83
CA MET A 107 4.33 -14.55 -3.53
C MET A 107 4.79 -15.05 -4.91
N GLU A 108 4.03 -15.98 -5.50
CA GLU A 108 4.21 -16.32 -6.91
C GLU A 108 4.08 -15.08 -7.79
N GLU A 109 4.99 -15.02 -8.77
CA GLU A 109 5.25 -13.85 -9.60
C GLU A 109 3.98 -13.28 -10.24
N ILE A 110 3.03 -14.16 -10.62
CA ILE A 110 1.78 -13.74 -11.25
C ILE A 110 0.89 -12.94 -10.29
N PHE A 111 0.76 -13.35 -9.02
CA PHE A 111 -0.05 -12.66 -8.03
C PHE A 111 0.64 -11.40 -7.52
N LYS A 112 1.96 -11.46 -7.33
CA LYS A 112 2.77 -10.27 -7.05
C LYS A 112 2.54 -9.18 -8.10
N LYS A 113 2.68 -9.53 -9.38
CA LYS A 113 2.43 -8.60 -10.50
C LYS A 113 1.00 -8.07 -10.50
N ALA A 114 0.03 -8.95 -10.30
CA ALA A 114 -1.38 -8.58 -10.25
C ALA A 114 -1.66 -7.50 -9.19
N ILE A 115 -1.08 -7.63 -7.99
CA ILE A 115 -1.26 -6.69 -6.89
C ILE A 115 -0.50 -5.38 -7.16
N TYR A 116 0.72 -5.45 -7.71
CA TYR A 116 1.51 -4.26 -8.09
C TYR A 116 0.83 -3.41 -9.17
N CYS A 117 -0.01 -4.02 -10.00
CA CYS A 117 -0.84 -3.30 -10.96
C CYS A 117 -1.97 -2.48 -10.30
N ARG A 118 -2.27 -2.69 -9.01
CA ARG A 118 -3.39 -2.02 -8.33
C ARG A 118 -2.96 -0.73 -7.63
N PRO A 119 -3.73 0.37 -7.75
CA PRO A 119 -3.42 1.64 -7.10
C PRO A 119 -3.26 1.56 -5.57
N GLY A 120 -4.02 0.70 -4.88
CA GLY A 120 -3.90 0.58 -3.43
C GLY A 120 -2.59 -0.05 -2.96
N HIS A 121 -1.84 -0.77 -3.82
CA HIS A 121 -0.47 -1.18 -3.49
C HIS A 121 0.43 0.05 -3.28
N TYR A 122 0.33 1.03 -4.19
CA TYR A 122 1.07 2.30 -4.07
C TYR A 122 0.65 3.11 -2.83
N SER A 123 -0.64 3.12 -2.52
CA SER A 123 -1.15 3.78 -1.30
C SER A 123 -0.65 3.08 -0.03
N ALA A 124 -0.65 1.75 0.02
CA ALA A 124 -0.11 0.96 1.13
C ALA A 124 1.38 1.26 1.37
N ALA A 125 2.19 1.34 0.31
CA ALA A 125 3.60 1.70 0.41
C ALA A 125 3.81 3.10 1.00
N ASN A 126 3.02 4.09 0.58
CA ASN A 126 3.10 5.44 1.13
C ASN A 126 2.62 5.52 2.58
N ILE A 127 1.56 4.79 2.96
CA ILE A 127 1.09 4.72 4.34
C ILE A 127 2.15 4.09 5.23
N ALA A 128 2.72 2.96 4.82
CA ALA A 128 3.80 2.29 5.55
C ALA A 128 5.03 3.19 5.73
N PHE A 129 5.34 4.04 4.73
CA PHE A 129 6.48 4.93 4.77
C PHE A 129 6.24 6.20 5.60
N TRP A 130 5.12 6.89 5.41
CA TRP A 130 4.90 8.24 5.94
C TRP A 130 4.25 8.31 7.31
N SER A 131 3.59 7.25 7.77
CA SER A 131 2.75 7.32 8.97
C SER A 131 3.53 7.74 10.22
N ASP A 132 4.69 7.13 10.49
CA ASP A 132 5.48 7.43 11.69
C ASP A 132 5.97 8.88 11.69
N GLU A 133 6.48 9.36 10.55
CA GLU A 133 6.96 10.74 10.41
C GLU A 133 5.80 11.74 10.51
N PHE A 134 4.64 11.42 9.94
CA PHE A 134 3.45 12.26 10.04
C PHE A 134 2.97 12.41 11.49
N ILE A 135 2.86 11.30 12.23
CA ILE A 135 2.49 11.30 13.66
C ILE A 135 3.50 12.13 14.45
N LYS A 136 4.79 11.95 14.19
CA LYS A 136 5.88 12.67 14.84
C LYS A 136 5.78 14.18 14.63
N GLN A 137 5.69 14.62 13.37
CA GLN A 137 5.60 16.05 13.03
C GLN A 137 4.33 16.69 13.57
N LEU A 138 3.19 15.99 13.49
CA LEU A 138 1.93 16.47 14.04
C LEU A 138 1.97 16.60 15.57
N THR A 139 2.61 15.64 16.26
CA THR A 139 2.84 15.70 17.71
C THR A 139 3.70 16.91 18.08
N TRP A 140 4.82 17.13 17.37
CA TRP A 140 5.69 18.28 17.59
C TRP A 140 4.98 19.60 17.35
N PHE A 141 4.19 19.69 16.28
CA PHE A 141 3.40 20.87 15.97
C PHE A 141 2.43 21.23 17.11
N ILE A 142 1.64 20.26 17.58
CA ILE A 142 0.69 20.48 18.69
C ILE A 142 1.42 20.92 19.97
N MET A 143 2.58 20.34 20.27
CA MET A 143 3.37 20.75 21.44
C MET A 143 3.92 22.15 21.31
N ASN A 144 4.43 22.52 20.14
CA ASN A 144 4.98 23.85 19.87
C ASN A 144 3.92 24.94 20.08
N LEU A 145 2.66 24.68 19.66
CA LEU A 145 1.55 25.59 19.91
C LEU A 145 1.33 25.87 21.41
N SER A 146 1.61 24.90 22.29
CA SER A 146 1.42 25.07 23.74
C SER A 146 2.66 25.57 24.50
N SER A 147 3.85 25.33 23.96
CA SER A 147 5.12 25.51 24.68
C SER A 147 5.89 26.77 24.26
N LEU A 148 5.74 27.23 23.01
CA LEU A 148 6.41 28.43 22.52
C LEU A 148 5.58 29.67 22.85
N LYS A 149 6.08 30.50 23.76
CA LYS A 149 5.33 31.64 24.35
C LYS A 149 5.48 32.97 23.58
N GLY A 150 6.45 33.07 22.68
CA GLY A 150 6.80 34.31 21.98
C GLY A 150 6.21 34.45 20.57
N GLU A 151 5.55 33.40 20.05
CA GLU A 151 5.09 33.34 18.66
C GLU A 151 3.59 33.66 18.52
N SER A 152 3.20 34.17 17.35
CA SER A 152 1.79 34.37 17.02
C SER A 152 1.11 33.03 16.72
N LEU A 153 0.40 32.51 17.72
CA LEU A 153 -0.40 31.30 17.57
C LEU A 153 -1.46 31.46 16.47
N GLY A 154 -2.05 32.67 16.35
CA GLY A 154 -3.04 33.00 15.34
C GLY A 154 -2.50 32.87 13.91
N ASP A 155 -1.31 33.40 13.64
CA ASP A 155 -0.69 33.33 12.31
C ASP A 155 -0.27 31.91 11.95
N THR A 156 0.22 31.16 12.94
CA THR A 156 0.57 29.73 12.76
C THR A 156 -0.67 28.91 12.40
N LEU A 157 -1.79 29.12 13.10
CA LEU A 157 -3.06 28.46 12.79
C LEU A 157 -3.61 28.89 11.42
N ALA A 158 -3.51 30.17 11.06
CA ALA A 158 -3.91 30.66 9.75
C ALA A 158 -3.09 30.02 8.62
N MET A 159 -1.77 29.91 8.78
CA MET A 159 -0.89 29.25 7.82
C MET A 159 -1.23 27.76 7.68
N PHE A 160 -1.38 27.04 8.81
CA PHE A 160 -1.77 25.64 8.80
C PHE A 160 -3.11 25.43 8.08
N THR A 161 -4.11 26.26 8.38
CA THR A 161 -5.44 26.19 7.77
C THR A 161 -5.38 26.41 6.26
N LYS A 162 -4.65 27.43 5.79
CA LYS A 162 -4.48 27.69 4.35
C LYS A 162 -3.78 26.53 3.63
N LYS A 163 -2.75 25.94 4.25
CA LYS A 163 -2.05 24.77 3.69
C LYS A 163 -2.96 23.55 3.63
N MET A 164 -3.76 23.31 4.67
CA MET A 164 -4.76 22.24 4.70
C MET A 164 -5.83 22.42 3.63
N ASP A 165 -6.32 23.64 3.42
CA ASP A 165 -7.31 23.95 2.37
C ASP A 165 -6.77 23.61 0.96
N VAL A 166 -5.51 24.01 0.69
CA VAL A 166 -4.83 23.64 -0.57
C VAL A 166 -4.68 22.13 -0.71
N MET A 167 -4.32 21.41 0.36
CA MET A 167 -4.23 19.94 0.34
C MET A 167 -5.59 19.29 0.09
N ASN A 168 -6.65 19.77 0.74
CA ASN A 168 -8.02 19.29 0.56
C ASN A 168 -8.49 19.51 -0.89
N TYR A 169 -8.25 20.70 -1.45
CA TYR A 169 -8.56 20.99 -2.84
C TYR A 169 -7.79 20.08 -3.80
N ASN A 170 -6.50 19.82 -3.54
CA ASN A 170 -5.69 18.93 -4.38
C ASN A 170 -6.19 17.47 -4.34
N LEU A 171 -6.60 16.97 -3.16
CA LEU A 171 -7.22 15.65 -3.03
C LEU A 171 -8.53 15.58 -3.84
N TYR A 172 -9.41 16.57 -3.67
CA TYR A 172 -10.68 16.63 -4.41
C TYR A 172 -10.48 16.77 -5.93
N ARG A 173 -9.53 17.61 -6.35
CA ARG A 173 -9.19 17.83 -7.75
C ARG A 173 -8.64 16.56 -8.38
N GLY A 174 -7.75 15.85 -7.69
CA GLY A 174 -7.21 14.57 -8.14
C GLY A 174 -8.31 13.55 -8.38
N GLU A 175 -9.21 13.39 -7.40
CA GLU A 175 -10.36 12.49 -7.50
C GLU A 175 -11.33 12.91 -8.62
N SER A 176 -11.61 14.21 -8.77
CA SER A 176 -12.47 14.73 -9.84
C SER A 176 -11.90 14.46 -11.22
N ILE A 177 -10.61 14.72 -11.44
CA ILE A 177 -9.94 14.45 -12.73
C ILE A 177 -9.98 12.95 -13.05
N ARG A 178 -9.70 12.09 -12.06
CA ARG A 178 -9.78 10.64 -12.20
C ARG A 178 -11.19 10.19 -12.63
N ASN A 179 -12.22 10.67 -11.94
CA ASN A 179 -13.61 10.31 -12.25
C ASN A 179 -14.04 10.80 -13.63
N LEU A 180 -13.65 12.01 -14.04
CA LEU A 180 -13.90 12.52 -15.39
C LEU A 180 -13.19 11.68 -16.46
N ALA A 181 -11.93 11.31 -16.23
CA ALA A 181 -11.18 10.46 -17.14
C ALA A 181 -11.82 9.06 -17.26
N MET A 182 -12.25 8.46 -16.15
CA MET A 182 -12.96 7.18 -16.16
C MET A 182 -14.29 7.26 -16.90
N ALA A 183 -15.09 8.29 -16.66
CA ALA A 183 -16.37 8.48 -17.34
C ALA A 183 -16.17 8.64 -18.86
N SER A 184 -15.20 9.45 -19.28
CA SER A 184 -14.86 9.65 -20.70
C SER A 184 -14.36 8.36 -21.37
N ASN A 185 -13.53 7.58 -20.67
CA ASN A 185 -13.07 6.28 -21.14
C ASN A 185 -14.25 5.31 -21.27
N GLU A 186 -15.15 5.23 -20.28
CA GLU A 186 -16.35 4.38 -20.34
C GLU A 186 -17.27 4.75 -21.51
N GLU A 187 -17.52 6.05 -21.74
CA GLU A 187 -18.31 6.53 -22.89
C GLU A 187 -17.73 6.07 -24.22
N SER A 188 -16.41 6.11 -24.35
CA SER A 188 -15.67 5.75 -25.58
C SER A 188 -15.44 4.24 -25.74
N THR A 189 -15.62 3.46 -24.66
CA THR A 189 -15.34 2.02 -24.64
C THR A 189 -16.62 1.23 -24.95
N PRO A 190 -16.59 0.31 -25.95
CA PRO A 190 -17.71 -0.59 -26.22
C PRO A 190 -18.18 -1.34 -24.97
N LEU A 191 -19.48 -1.54 -24.81
CA LEU A 191 -20.08 -2.07 -23.58
C LEU A 191 -19.44 -3.37 -23.07
N TYR A 192 -19.05 -4.27 -23.99
CA TYR A 192 -18.44 -5.57 -23.68
C TYR A 192 -16.96 -5.48 -23.25
N LEU A 193 -16.31 -4.31 -23.39
CA LEU A 193 -14.95 -4.03 -22.94
C LEU A 193 -14.90 -3.11 -21.72
N ARG A 194 -16.06 -2.66 -21.21
CA ARG A 194 -16.10 -1.81 -20.04
C ARG A 194 -15.72 -2.60 -18.79
N MET A 195 -15.00 -1.93 -17.91
CA MET A 195 -14.64 -2.46 -16.59
C MET A 195 -15.88 -2.88 -15.82
N SER A 196 -15.83 -4.04 -15.19
CA SER A 196 -16.87 -4.45 -14.24
C SER A 196 -16.87 -3.55 -13.01
N GLU A 197 -17.95 -3.54 -12.24
CA GLU A 197 -18.00 -2.81 -10.97
C GLU A 197 -16.93 -3.29 -9.98
N LEU A 198 -16.57 -4.58 -10.04
CA LEU A 198 -15.48 -5.13 -9.25
C LEU A 198 -14.11 -4.62 -9.71
N ASP A 199 -13.89 -4.48 -11.03
CA ASP A 199 -12.67 -3.87 -11.57
C ASP A 199 -12.55 -2.39 -11.18
N LYS A 200 -13.67 -1.65 -11.22
CA LYS A 200 -13.68 -0.25 -10.76
C LYS A 200 -13.33 -0.16 -9.28
N LYS A 201 -13.83 -1.08 -8.46
CA LYS A 201 -13.51 -1.16 -7.03
C LYS A 201 -12.03 -1.46 -6.81
N MET A 202 -11.48 -2.52 -7.43
CA MET A 202 -10.05 -2.86 -7.33
C MET A 202 -9.09 -1.75 -7.80
N ASN A 203 -9.57 -0.81 -8.62
CA ASN A 203 -8.80 0.34 -9.11
C ASN A 203 -9.03 1.64 -8.31
N GLN A 204 -9.68 1.58 -7.15
CA GLN A 204 -9.74 2.70 -6.22
C GLN A 204 -8.39 2.91 -5.53
N GLN A 205 -7.94 4.16 -5.46
CA GLN A 205 -6.65 4.49 -4.88
C GLN A 205 -6.66 4.50 -3.34
N ASN A 206 -7.75 4.96 -2.73
CA ASN A 206 -7.90 5.06 -1.27
C ASN A 206 -8.56 3.81 -0.68
N GLN A 207 -8.07 2.64 -1.08
CA GLN A 207 -8.53 1.34 -0.58
C GLN A 207 -7.34 0.59 -0.01
N SER A 208 -7.55 0.00 1.17
CA SER A 208 -6.54 -0.84 1.80
C SER A 208 -6.20 -2.08 0.95
N ILE A 209 -4.93 -2.49 1.02
CA ILE A 209 -4.37 -3.54 0.16
C ILE A 209 -5.07 -4.89 0.37
N ASP A 210 -5.50 -5.18 1.59
CA ASP A 210 -6.22 -6.40 1.95
C ASP A 210 -7.62 -6.44 1.37
N VAL A 211 -8.33 -5.31 1.28
CA VAL A 211 -9.64 -5.27 0.63
C VAL A 211 -9.48 -5.43 -0.89
N ILE A 212 -8.41 -4.91 -1.49
CA ILE A 212 -8.10 -5.16 -2.91
C ILE A 212 -7.83 -6.65 -3.16
N ILE A 213 -7.01 -7.29 -2.32
CA ILE A 213 -6.76 -8.74 -2.40
C ILE A 213 -8.06 -9.51 -2.23
N ALA A 214 -8.94 -9.08 -1.31
CA ALA A 214 -10.24 -9.69 -1.13
C ALA A 214 -11.14 -9.55 -2.36
N ASP A 215 -11.14 -8.39 -3.01
CA ASP A 215 -11.88 -8.16 -4.26
C ASP A 215 -11.31 -9.01 -5.42
N MET A 216 -9.99 -9.22 -5.46
CA MET A 216 -9.37 -10.17 -6.41
C MET A 216 -9.84 -11.61 -6.17
N ILE A 217 -9.91 -12.06 -4.92
CA ILE A 217 -10.49 -13.37 -4.58
C ILE A 217 -11.93 -13.45 -5.07
N GLN A 218 -12.74 -12.41 -4.86
CA GLN A 218 -14.12 -12.36 -5.36
C GLN A 218 -14.20 -12.47 -6.89
N ALA A 219 -13.24 -11.87 -7.61
CA ALA A 219 -13.16 -11.95 -9.07
C ALA A 219 -12.89 -13.38 -9.57
N PHE A 220 -12.14 -14.17 -8.81
CA PHE A 220 -11.83 -15.57 -9.13
C PHE A 220 -12.89 -16.58 -8.67
N LEU A 221 -13.76 -16.23 -7.71
CA LEU A 221 -14.80 -17.16 -7.22
C LEU A 221 -15.72 -17.73 -8.32
N PRO A 222 -16.13 -17.00 -9.37
CA PRO A 222 -16.88 -17.58 -10.49
C PRO A 222 -16.12 -18.72 -11.19
N VAL A 223 -14.82 -18.57 -11.43
CA VAL A 223 -13.96 -19.60 -12.04
C VAL A 223 -13.91 -20.84 -11.14
N VAL A 224 -13.74 -20.64 -9.83
CA VAL A 224 -13.77 -21.73 -8.84
C VAL A 224 -15.09 -22.48 -8.85
N ARG A 225 -16.22 -21.79 -9.02
CA ARG A 225 -17.54 -22.43 -9.12
C ARG A 225 -17.66 -23.27 -10.40
N GLN A 226 -17.18 -22.75 -11.53
CA GLN A 226 -17.16 -23.50 -12.79
C GLN A 226 -16.33 -24.79 -12.66
N ILE A 227 -15.12 -24.72 -12.08
CA ILE A 227 -14.27 -25.89 -11.85
C ILE A 227 -14.99 -26.95 -11.00
N ARG A 228 -15.75 -26.53 -9.99
CA ARG A 228 -16.56 -27.43 -9.18
C ARG A 228 -17.69 -28.07 -9.98
N GLU A 229 -18.39 -27.31 -10.81
CA GLU A 229 -19.44 -27.82 -11.70
C GLU A 229 -18.89 -28.84 -12.71
N GLU A 230 -17.62 -28.68 -13.11
CA GLU A 230 -16.86 -29.62 -13.94
C GLU A 230 -16.25 -30.80 -13.15
N ASN A 231 -16.68 -31.00 -11.89
CA ASN A 231 -16.25 -32.08 -10.99
C ASN A 231 -14.75 -32.10 -10.68
N PHE A 232 -14.08 -30.94 -10.65
CA PHE A 232 -12.64 -30.83 -10.34
C PHE A 232 -11.78 -31.71 -11.26
N ARG A 233 -12.00 -31.62 -12.57
CA ARG A 233 -11.19 -32.34 -13.56
C ARG A 233 -9.71 -31.97 -13.41
N ASP A 234 -8.86 -32.98 -13.32
CA ASP A 234 -7.41 -32.79 -13.17
C ASP A 234 -6.83 -31.96 -14.33
N TYR A 235 -5.88 -31.09 -13.98
CA TYR A 235 -5.17 -30.31 -14.95
C TYR A 235 -4.14 -31.18 -15.66
N VAL A 236 -4.21 -31.18 -17.00
CA VAL A 236 -3.23 -31.82 -17.87
C VAL A 236 -2.57 -30.71 -18.69
N PRO A 237 -1.26 -30.46 -18.52
CA PRO A 237 -0.59 -29.41 -19.27
C PRO A 237 -0.72 -29.61 -20.79
N PRO A 238 -0.89 -28.54 -21.59
CA PRO A 238 -0.99 -28.67 -23.04
C PRO A 238 0.22 -29.39 -23.64
N TYR A 239 -0.01 -30.41 -24.47
CA TYR A 239 1.03 -31.22 -25.11
C TYR A 239 2.05 -30.37 -25.90
N GLU A 240 1.58 -29.29 -26.53
CA GLU A 240 2.42 -28.31 -27.24
C GLU A 240 3.39 -27.57 -26.31
N PHE A 241 2.96 -27.27 -25.08
CA PHE A 241 3.78 -26.59 -24.07
C PHE A 241 4.88 -27.52 -23.53
N ILE A 242 4.54 -28.79 -23.28
CA ILE A 242 5.47 -29.84 -22.83
C ILE A 242 6.59 -30.02 -23.88
N ASN A 243 6.24 -30.10 -25.16
CA ASN A 243 7.21 -30.27 -26.25
C ASN A 243 8.07 -29.03 -26.53
N ALA A 244 7.53 -27.82 -26.31
CA ALA A 244 8.28 -26.58 -26.46
C ALA A 244 9.29 -26.33 -25.33
N ASN A 245 9.16 -27.03 -24.19
CA ASN A 245 9.99 -26.84 -23.01
C ASN A 245 10.59 -28.17 -22.49
N PRO A 246 11.39 -28.89 -23.29
CA PRO A 246 11.91 -30.23 -22.95
C PRO A 246 12.86 -30.23 -21.72
N ILE A 247 13.35 -29.05 -21.30
CA ILE A 247 14.20 -28.87 -20.12
C ILE A 247 13.41 -28.94 -18.81
N LEU A 248 12.08 -28.75 -18.83
CA LEU A 248 11.24 -28.77 -17.61
C LEU A 248 11.09 -30.16 -16.97
N GLY A 249 11.71 -31.21 -17.51
CA GLY A 249 11.74 -32.54 -16.90
C GLY A 249 10.43 -33.32 -16.96
N ILE A 250 9.37 -32.76 -17.56
CA ILE A 250 8.08 -33.42 -17.77
C ILE A 250 8.27 -34.48 -18.87
N ARG A 251 8.55 -35.71 -18.46
CA ARG A 251 8.56 -36.85 -19.37
C ARG A 251 7.16 -37.44 -19.41
N VAL A 252 6.55 -37.47 -20.60
CA VAL A 252 5.44 -38.38 -20.85
C VAL A 252 6.03 -39.79 -20.87
N VAL A 253 6.01 -40.47 -19.72
CA VAL A 253 6.43 -41.86 -19.61
C VAL A 253 5.17 -42.72 -19.77
N GLU A 254 5.18 -43.69 -20.68
CA GLU A 254 4.19 -44.77 -20.65
C GLU A 254 4.42 -45.55 -19.34
N VAL A 255 3.57 -45.30 -18.35
CA VAL A 255 3.66 -45.97 -17.04
C VAL A 255 3.05 -47.37 -17.19
N PRO A 256 3.79 -48.44 -16.89
CA PRO A 256 3.22 -49.79 -16.82
C PRO A 256 2.09 -49.84 -15.79
N GLU A 257 1.02 -50.60 -16.05
CA GLU A 257 -0.09 -50.79 -15.09
C GLU A 257 0.44 -51.18 -13.70
N GLY A 258 0.27 -50.30 -12.72
CA GLY A 258 0.56 -50.58 -11.30
C GLY A 258 1.69 -49.79 -10.65
N GLU A 259 2.41 -48.92 -11.38
CA GLU A 259 3.40 -48.01 -10.78
C GLU A 259 2.79 -46.61 -10.52
N GLU A 260 2.88 -46.12 -9.28
CA GLU A 260 2.54 -44.74 -8.94
C GLU A 260 3.73 -43.82 -9.30
N VAL A 261 3.52 -42.89 -10.23
CA VAL A 261 4.48 -41.82 -10.50
C VAL A 261 4.19 -40.68 -9.52
N GLU A 262 5.20 -40.28 -8.75
CA GLU A 262 5.10 -39.12 -7.87
C GLU A 262 5.15 -37.85 -8.74
N GLU A 263 3.98 -37.28 -9.04
CA GLU A 263 3.87 -36.03 -9.79
C GLU A 263 4.42 -34.86 -8.96
N ASP A 264 5.35 -34.09 -9.55
CA ASP A 264 5.82 -32.84 -8.98
C ASP A 264 4.70 -31.79 -9.04
N LYS A 265 3.96 -31.68 -7.94
CA LYS A 265 2.83 -30.76 -7.78
C LYS A 265 3.24 -29.29 -7.91
N GLU A 266 4.45 -28.93 -7.49
CA GLU A 266 4.93 -27.56 -7.54
C GLU A 266 5.21 -27.15 -9.00
N LEU A 267 5.83 -28.04 -9.76
CA LEU A 267 5.97 -27.88 -11.21
C LEU A 267 4.61 -27.79 -11.91
N LEU A 268 3.67 -28.68 -11.60
CA LEU A 268 2.32 -28.65 -12.18
C LEU A 268 1.58 -27.34 -11.88
N ARG A 269 1.68 -26.82 -10.65
CA ARG A 269 1.11 -25.51 -10.27
C ARG A 269 1.78 -24.37 -11.01
N THR A 270 3.11 -24.40 -11.17
CA THR A 270 3.84 -23.39 -11.95
C THR A 270 3.36 -23.33 -13.40
N LEU A 271 3.12 -24.48 -14.02
CA LEU A 271 2.56 -24.57 -15.37
C LEU A 271 1.12 -24.04 -15.42
N TYR A 272 0.31 -24.44 -14.44
CA TYR A 272 -1.06 -23.98 -14.31
C TYR A 272 -1.13 -22.45 -14.21
N TYR A 273 -0.30 -21.85 -13.37
CA TYR A 273 -0.23 -20.39 -13.23
C TYR A 273 0.12 -19.69 -14.54
N ARG A 274 1.07 -20.24 -15.31
CA ARG A 274 1.51 -19.64 -16.58
C ARG A 274 0.53 -19.78 -17.72
N THR A 275 -0.29 -20.83 -17.72
CA THR A 275 -1.16 -21.19 -18.86
C THR A 275 -2.62 -20.83 -18.62
N GLU A 276 -3.12 -21.01 -17.41
CA GLU A 276 -4.53 -20.80 -17.08
C GLU A 276 -4.74 -19.49 -16.32
N VAL A 277 -3.95 -19.23 -15.27
CA VAL A 277 -4.16 -18.04 -14.40
C VAL A 277 -3.64 -16.76 -15.05
N ALA A 278 -2.47 -16.79 -15.69
CA ALA A 278 -1.86 -15.62 -16.30
C ALA A 278 -2.74 -14.98 -17.39
N CYS A 279 -3.56 -15.78 -18.08
CA CYS A 279 -4.50 -15.29 -19.09
C CYS A 279 -5.68 -14.51 -18.49
N LEU A 280 -5.93 -14.63 -17.18
CA LEU A 280 -7.04 -13.98 -16.48
C LEU A 280 -6.63 -12.65 -15.82
N ILE A 281 -5.34 -12.33 -15.78
CA ILE A 281 -4.79 -11.18 -15.05
C ILE A 281 -4.08 -10.24 -16.03
N ASP A 282 -4.50 -8.99 -16.07
CA ASP A 282 -3.76 -7.95 -16.78
C ASP A 282 -2.54 -7.49 -15.96
N THR A 283 -1.36 -7.94 -16.36
CA THR A 283 -0.08 -7.51 -15.79
C THR A 283 0.64 -6.46 -16.65
N SER A 284 0.00 -5.94 -17.70
CA SER A 284 0.65 -4.96 -18.61
C SER A 284 1.14 -3.69 -17.93
N PRO A 285 0.49 -3.14 -16.87
CA PRO A 285 0.98 -1.95 -16.17
C PRO A 285 2.19 -2.21 -15.25
N PHE A 286 2.57 -3.48 -15.03
CA PHE A 286 3.50 -3.87 -13.97
C PHE A 286 4.84 -3.14 -14.06
N ALA A 287 5.52 -3.17 -15.21
CA ALA A 287 6.84 -2.58 -15.36
C ALA A 287 6.86 -1.06 -15.08
N GLN A 288 5.81 -0.35 -15.50
CA GLN A 288 5.68 1.08 -15.23
C GLN A 288 5.40 1.35 -13.74
N ASN A 289 4.57 0.53 -13.11
CA ASN A 289 4.25 0.67 -11.70
C ASN A 289 5.43 0.33 -10.79
N GLU A 290 6.17 -0.73 -11.11
CA GLU A 290 7.42 -1.11 -10.44
C GLU A 290 8.45 0.00 -10.55
N TYR A 291 8.68 0.55 -11.75
CA TYR A 291 9.56 1.70 -11.95
C TYR A 291 9.13 2.92 -11.11
N ASN A 292 7.83 3.24 -11.10
CA ASN A 292 7.30 4.36 -10.32
C ASN A 292 7.52 4.16 -8.80
N LEU A 293 7.34 2.94 -8.31
CA LEU A 293 7.55 2.57 -6.91
C LEU A 293 9.02 2.61 -6.53
N GLU A 294 9.92 2.07 -7.35
CA GLU A 294 11.36 2.14 -7.10
C GLU A 294 11.85 3.58 -7.06
N HIS A 295 11.40 4.42 -8.00
CA HIS A 295 11.78 5.83 -8.01
C HIS A 295 11.20 6.60 -6.84
N LEU A 296 9.96 6.30 -6.44
CA LEU A 296 9.37 6.85 -5.24
C LEU A 296 10.16 6.41 -4.01
N TYR A 297 10.51 5.13 -3.90
CA TYR A 297 11.29 4.59 -2.79
C TYR A 297 12.68 5.23 -2.71
N LYS A 298 13.40 5.36 -3.84
CA LYS A 298 14.67 6.09 -3.92
C LYS A 298 14.50 7.55 -3.49
N LYS A 299 13.50 8.27 -4.02
CA LYS A 299 13.20 9.65 -3.63
C LYS A 299 12.82 9.79 -2.16
N ASN A 300 12.10 8.82 -1.61
CA ASN A 300 11.67 8.80 -0.23
C ASN A 300 12.85 8.50 0.72
N LEU A 301 13.76 7.59 0.34
CA LEU A 301 15.00 7.33 1.06
C LEU A 301 15.98 8.50 1.01
N GLU A 302 16.03 9.20 -0.13
CA GLU A 302 16.82 10.42 -0.30
C GLU A 302 16.21 11.62 0.44
N ARG A 303 14.90 11.56 0.75
CA ARG A 303 14.24 12.61 1.52
C ARG A 303 14.70 12.52 2.97
N LYS A 304 15.43 13.53 3.39
CA LYS A 304 15.83 13.73 4.78
C LYS A 304 14.80 14.60 5.48
N SER A 305 14.49 14.29 6.75
CA SER A 305 13.82 15.26 7.60
C SER A 305 14.66 16.54 7.68
N ILE A 306 14.05 17.68 8.00
CA ILE A 306 14.79 18.94 8.20
C ILE A 306 15.89 18.73 9.25
N LEU A 307 15.58 18.00 10.33
CA LEU A 307 16.52 17.67 11.38
C LEU A 307 17.74 16.86 10.87
N GLU A 308 17.51 15.80 10.09
CA GLU A 308 18.58 14.98 9.50
C GLU A 308 19.39 15.75 8.47
N GLY A 309 18.72 16.53 7.63
CA GLY A 309 19.38 17.38 6.66
C GLY A 309 20.22 18.48 7.34
N ILE A 310 19.83 19.00 8.51
CA ILE A 310 20.67 19.92 9.29
C ILE A 310 21.88 19.15 9.85
N ASN A 311 21.69 17.93 10.37
CA ASN A 311 22.75 17.14 10.98
C ASN A 311 23.86 16.76 9.98
N ASP A 312 23.52 16.50 8.73
CA ASP A 312 24.46 16.11 7.68
C ASP A 312 24.83 17.23 6.70
N GLY A 313 24.31 18.44 6.92
CA GLY A 313 24.59 19.63 6.13
C GLY A 313 23.92 19.70 4.75
N SER A 314 23.01 18.77 4.43
CA SER A 314 22.25 18.78 3.16
C SER A 314 21.00 19.66 3.18
N PHE A 315 20.47 19.98 4.36
CA PHE A 315 19.42 20.98 4.52
C PHE A 315 20.04 22.37 4.44
N LYS A 316 19.69 23.08 3.38
CA LYS A 316 20.00 24.49 3.20
C LYS A 316 18.73 25.28 3.41
N GLU A 317 18.79 26.19 4.37
CA GLU A 317 17.77 27.22 4.49
C GLU A 317 17.73 28.04 3.18
N PRO A 318 16.59 28.61 2.78
CA PRO A 318 16.44 29.26 1.47
C PRO A 318 17.52 30.30 1.13
N TYR A 319 18.12 30.92 2.15
CA TYR A 319 19.20 31.90 2.03
C TYR A 319 20.60 31.27 1.76
N GLU A 320 20.80 29.97 1.98
CA GLU A 320 22.08 29.22 1.88
C GLU A 320 22.37 28.61 0.50
N LEU A 321 21.44 28.70 -0.47
CA LEU A 321 21.62 28.18 -1.83
C LEU A 321 22.64 29.03 -2.64
N SER A 322 23.39 28.40 -3.56
CA SER A 322 24.34 29.11 -4.44
C SER A 322 23.62 29.85 -5.57
N ASN A 323 24.23 30.89 -6.15
CA ASN A 323 23.58 31.70 -7.19
C ASN A 323 23.15 30.89 -8.43
N SER A 324 23.82 29.80 -8.81
CA SER A 324 23.43 28.96 -9.97
C SER A 324 22.23 28.06 -9.68
N GLU A 325 22.12 27.50 -8.47
CA GLU A 325 20.98 26.70 -8.01
C GLU A 325 19.77 27.59 -7.72
N LYS A 326 20.03 28.77 -7.13
CA LYS A 326 19.06 29.85 -7.02
C LYS A 326 18.56 30.24 -8.41
N ILE A 327 19.39 30.39 -9.45
CA ILE A 327 18.93 30.74 -10.83
C ILE A 327 17.96 29.71 -11.42
N LYS A 328 18.18 28.42 -11.20
CA LYS A 328 17.30 27.35 -11.71
C LYS A 328 15.93 27.38 -11.02
N ASN A 329 15.90 27.44 -9.69
CA ASN A 329 14.67 27.56 -8.90
C ASN A 329 14.02 28.95 -9.06
N LEU A 330 14.80 30.02 -9.27
CA LEU A 330 14.32 31.37 -9.52
C LEU A 330 13.62 31.47 -10.86
N LYS A 331 14.06 30.80 -11.93
CA LYS A 331 13.32 30.86 -13.20
C LYS A 331 11.89 30.32 -13.08
N GLU A 332 11.71 29.24 -12.32
CA GLU A 332 10.39 28.64 -12.07
C GLU A 332 9.55 29.48 -11.09
N ASN A 333 10.19 30.10 -10.10
CA ASN A 333 9.52 30.95 -9.12
C ASN A 333 9.30 32.41 -9.57
N ILE A 334 10.10 32.96 -10.49
CA ILE A 334 10.00 34.34 -11.03
C ILE A 334 8.66 34.53 -11.72
N GLN A 335 8.15 33.52 -12.44
CA GLN A 335 6.82 33.58 -13.02
C GLN A 335 5.70 33.71 -11.98
N CYS A 336 5.87 33.11 -10.80
CA CYS A 336 4.91 33.22 -9.70
C CYS A 336 5.09 34.53 -8.92
N TYR A 337 6.34 34.95 -8.70
CA TYR A 337 6.66 36.12 -7.87
C TYR A 337 6.60 37.46 -8.61
N GLU A 338 6.58 37.54 -9.94
CA GLU A 338 6.32 38.79 -10.67
C GLU A 338 4.96 39.41 -10.35
N ALA A 339 4.00 38.58 -9.92
CA ALA A 339 2.70 39.01 -9.43
C ALA A 339 2.82 39.68 -8.04
N ASP A 340 3.55 39.06 -7.12
CA ASP A 340 3.75 39.53 -5.74
C ASP A 340 4.77 40.69 -5.65
N LEU A 341 5.74 40.74 -6.57
CA LEU A 341 6.79 41.78 -6.70
C LEU A 341 6.24 43.18 -6.92
N ARG A 342 5.02 43.30 -7.43
CA ARG A 342 4.38 44.61 -7.62
C ARG A 342 3.97 45.23 -6.28
N GLN A 343 3.50 44.39 -5.35
CA GLN A 343 3.15 44.77 -3.98
C GLN A 343 4.40 45.07 -3.14
N CYS A 344 5.44 44.26 -3.29
CA CYS A 344 6.67 44.43 -2.51
C CYS A 344 7.52 45.63 -2.98
N ARG A 345 7.36 46.12 -4.21
CA ARG A 345 8.09 47.31 -4.73
C ARG A 345 7.79 48.60 -3.98
N GLU A 346 6.57 48.76 -3.48
CA GLU A 346 6.18 49.89 -2.64
C GLU A 346 6.91 49.86 -1.28
N LEU A 347 7.21 48.67 -0.76
CA LEU A 347 7.96 48.46 0.48
C LEU A 347 9.49 48.49 0.29
N LEU A 348 9.98 48.24 -0.92
CA LEU A 348 11.41 48.20 -1.25
C LEU A 348 12.03 49.61 -1.27
N GLU A 349 11.29 50.62 -1.72
CA GLU A 349 11.75 52.02 -1.76
C GLU A 349 12.07 52.56 -0.36
N GLU A 350 11.36 52.08 0.66
CA GLU A 350 11.63 52.40 2.08
C GLU A 350 12.93 51.80 2.61
N LEU A 351 13.43 50.72 2.01
CA LEU A 351 14.56 49.92 2.52
C LEU A 351 15.89 50.16 1.76
N GLU A 352 15.87 50.88 0.63
CA GLU A 352 17.02 51.16 -0.25
C GLU A 352 18.08 52.13 0.32
N HIS A 353 18.06 52.45 1.62
CA HIS A 353 18.96 53.44 2.23
C HIS A 353 19.93 52.89 3.29
N GLU A 354 20.08 51.57 3.45
CA GLU A 354 21.09 50.99 4.36
C GLU A 354 21.89 49.84 3.70
N GLU A 355 23.23 49.84 3.86
CA GLU A 355 24.16 48.83 3.32
C GLU A 355 24.36 47.61 4.25
N ALA A 356 24.67 46.45 3.64
CA ALA A 356 24.71 45.12 4.24
C ALA A 356 26.12 44.55 4.52
N ASP A 357 26.20 43.53 5.41
CA ASP A 357 27.43 42.81 5.77
C ASP A 357 27.29 41.27 5.65
N THR A 358 28.40 40.57 5.38
CA THR A 358 28.49 39.12 5.10
C THR A 358 29.07 38.30 6.27
N LYS A 359 28.33 37.27 6.74
CA LYS A 359 28.78 36.06 7.48
C LYS A 359 27.60 35.11 7.69
N GLU A 360 27.82 33.78 7.75
CA GLU A 360 26.81 32.89 8.31
C GLU A 360 26.57 33.34 9.76
N ASP A 361 25.39 33.90 10.01
CA ASP A 361 25.12 34.62 11.24
C ASP A 361 25.21 33.66 12.44
N PHE A 362 25.90 34.10 13.49
CA PHE A 362 25.97 33.40 14.77
C PHE A 362 24.57 33.07 15.29
N LEU A 363 23.61 33.95 15.01
CA LEU A 363 22.19 33.77 15.31
C LEU A 363 21.62 32.52 14.64
N THR A 364 21.82 32.36 13.32
CA THR A 364 21.33 31.22 12.53
C THR A 364 21.90 29.89 13.04
N LYS A 365 23.20 29.86 13.35
CA LYS A 365 23.85 28.66 13.90
C LYS A 365 23.30 28.27 15.27
N ASN A 366 22.99 29.25 16.11
CA ASN A 366 22.39 29.02 17.42
C ASN A 366 20.92 28.62 17.31
N ILE A 367 20.15 29.20 16.39
CA ILE A 367 18.76 28.81 16.13
C ILE A 367 18.69 27.35 15.66
N LYS A 368 19.54 26.95 14.70
CA LYS A 368 19.62 25.56 14.23
C LYS A 368 19.95 24.58 15.37
N LYS A 369 20.98 24.88 16.17
CA LYS A 369 21.32 24.06 17.36
C LYS A 369 20.21 24.03 18.41
N GLY A 370 19.55 25.17 18.63
CA GLY A 370 18.43 25.30 19.55
C GLY A 370 17.24 24.45 19.11
N TYR A 371 16.90 24.49 17.83
CA TYR A 371 15.83 23.68 17.25
C TYR A 371 16.11 22.17 17.37
N GLN A 372 17.34 21.74 17.09
CA GLN A 372 17.75 20.34 17.27
C GLN A 372 17.57 19.86 18.71
N GLN A 373 17.98 20.68 19.67
CA GLN A 373 17.86 20.35 21.09
C GLN A 373 16.39 20.32 21.52
N HIS A 374 15.60 21.30 21.06
CA HIS A 374 14.16 21.38 21.31
C HIS A 374 13.41 20.13 20.81
N CYS A 375 13.68 19.68 19.59
CA CYS A 375 13.09 18.45 19.05
C CYS A 375 13.42 17.21 19.90
N LYS A 376 14.66 17.08 20.38
CA LYS A 376 15.07 15.98 21.27
C LYS A 376 14.36 16.03 22.62
N ASP A 377 14.13 17.23 23.14
CA ASP A 377 13.43 17.41 24.42
C ASP A 377 11.93 17.13 24.27
N LEU A 378 11.34 17.47 23.12
CA LEU A 378 9.96 17.09 22.78
C LEU A 378 9.81 15.57 22.69
N GLU A 379 10.72 14.86 22.03
CA GLU A 379 10.67 13.39 21.93
C GLU A 379 10.65 12.71 23.31
N LYS A 380 11.40 13.22 24.28
CA LYS A 380 11.44 12.66 25.65
C LYS A 380 10.18 12.94 26.46
N ASN A 381 9.52 14.08 26.22
CA ASN A 381 8.46 14.58 27.10
C ASN A 381 7.04 14.32 26.58
N CYS A 382 6.87 13.85 25.34
CA CYS A 382 5.56 13.86 24.65
C CYS A 382 4.94 12.49 24.40
N SER A 383 5.35 11.43 25.12
CA SER A 383 4.87 10.05 24.90
C SER A 383 3.34 9.92 24.91
N ARG A 384 2.67 10.59 25.86
CA ARG A 384 1.21 10.56 25.97
C ARG A 384 0.50 11.29 24.83
N LEU A 385 1.04 12.41 24.36
CA LEU A 385 0.45 13.12 23.22
C LEU A 385 0.69 12.36 21.93
N ASN A 386 1.88 11.77 21.75
CA ASN A 386 2.20 10.91 20.62
C ASN A 386 1.17 9.77 20.50
N GLU A 387 0.86 9.09 21.61
CA GLU A 387 -0.19 8.05 21.63
C GLU A 387 -1.57 8.60 21.22
N THR A 388 -1.89 9.83 21.63
CA THR A 388 -3.18 10.47 21.28
C THR A 388 -3.26 10.80 19.79
N VAL A 389 -2.18 11.33 19.22
CA VAL A 389 -2.06 11.64 17.79
C VAL A 389 -2.10 10.35 16.97
N ASP A 390 -1.39 9.30 17.40
CA ASP A 390 -1.39 7.99 16.75
C ASP A 390 -2.80 7.39 16.65
N LYS A 391 -3.59 7.46 17.74
CA LYS A 391 -5.01 7.07 17.74
C LYS A 391 -5.85 7.94 16.81
N LEU A 392 -5.66 9.26 16.81
CA LEU A 392 -6.41 10.18 15.96
C LEU A 392 -6.18 9.89 14.47
N VAL A 393 -4.91 9.74 14.06
CA VAL A 393 -4.54 9.44 12.68
C VAL A 393 -5.02 8.04 12.30
N GLY A 394 -4.90 7.06 13.20
CA GLY A 394 -5.35 5.69 12.97
C GLY A 394 -6.84 5.58 12.72
N GLN A 395 -7.67 6.36 13.42
CA GLN A 395 -9.10 6.43 13.18
C GLN A 395 -9.44 7.03 11.81
N ALA A 396 -8.70 8.03 11.33
CA ALA A 396 -8.88 8.54 9.98
C ALA A 396 -8.49 7.49 8.91
N MET A 397 -7.43 6.72 9.17
CA MET A 397 -6.99 5.62 8.30
C MET A 397 -7.90 4.38 8.37
N GLU A 398 -8.74 4.23 9.38
CA GLU A 398 -9.66 3.09 9.44
C GLU A 398 -10.72 3.15 8.30
N GLU A 399 -11.05 4.35 7.81
CA GLU A 399 -12.03 4.52 6.73
C GLU A 399 -11.61 3.86 5.41
N ILE A 400 -10.31 3.82 5.11
CA ILE A 400 -9.80 3.14 3.90
C ILE A 400 -9.79 1.61 4.02
N MET A 401 -10.04 1.09 5.23
CA MET A 401 -10.09 -0.36 5.53
C MET A 401 -11.52 -0.91 5.58
N LYS A 402 -12.52 -0.09 5.25
CA LYS A 402 -13.93 -0.50 5.14
C LYS A 402 -14.24 -0.95 3.72
#